data_AF-A0A7J9K3U0-F1
#
_entry.id   AF-A0A7J9K3U0-F1
#
_cell.length_a   1.000
_cell.length_b   1.000
_cell.length_c   1.000
_cell.angle_alpha   90.00
_cell.angle_beta   90.00
_cell.angle_gamma   90.00
#
_symmetry.space_group_name_H-M   'P 1'
#
loop_
_entity.id
_entity.type
_entity.pdbx_description
1 polymer ?
#
loop_
_entity_poly.entity_id
_entity_poly.type
_entity_poly.pdbx_seq_one_letter_code
_entity_poly.pdbx_strand_id
1 'polypeptide(L)' 'MKKATSDKVDVIIVSLSTDTLSNLSSYLCDPVNMRGDLAIKENIVVCTSSGNHGDFYYTLSRGLAP' A
#
# COMPACT_ATOMS: atom_id res chain seq x y z
N MET A 1 -3.69 6.97 -7.49
CA MET A 1 -4.68 5.88 -7.29
C MET A 1 -6.08 6.28 -7.75
N LYS A 2 -6.81 7.20 -7.09
CA LYS A 2 -8.19 7.59 -7.49
C LYS A 2 -8.37 7.89 -9.00
N LYS A 3 -7.46 8.69 -9.59
CA LYS A 3 -7.50 9.00 -11.03
C LYS A 3 -7.25 7.75 -11.89
N ALA A 4 -6.21 6.98 -11.58
CA ALA A 4 -5.91 5.72 -12.26
C ALA A 4 -7.07 4.70 -12.18
N THR A 5 -7.74 4.62 -11.04
CA THR A 5 -8.97 3.83 -10.86
C THR A 5 -10.10 4.33 -11.76
N SER A 6 -10.36 5.65 -11.77
CA SER A 6 -11.33 6.28 -12.67
C SER A 6 -11.00 6.09 -14.16
N ASP A 7 -9.71 5.98 -14.48
CA ASP A 7 -9.21 5.75 -15.84
C ASP A 7 -9.25 4.25 -16.21
N LYS A 8 -9.71 3.37 -15.30
CA LYS A 8 -9.86 1.92 -15.48
C LYS A 8 -8.59 1.22 -15.94
N VAL A 9 -7.46 1.57 -15.33
CA VAL A 9 -6.20 0.83 -15.55
C VAL A 9 -6.30 -0.60 -15.01
N ASP A 10 -5.54 -1.53 -15.58
CA ASP A 10 -5.47 -2.90 -15.08
C ASP A 10 -4.54 -3.04 -13.87
N VAL A 11 -3.48 -2.23 -13.84
CA VAL A 11 -2.41 -2.31 -12.83
C VAL A 11 -2.01 -0.91 -12.37
N ILE A 12 -1.87 -0.76 -11.05
CA ILE A 12 -1.28 0.43 -10.42
C ILE A 12 0.00 0.00 -9.69
N ILE A 13 1.14 0.58 -10.05
CA ILE A 13 2.40 0.39 -9.35
C ILE A 13 2.67 1.60 -8.47
N VAL A 14 2.90 1.39 -7.17
CA VAL A 14 3.13 2.45 -6.19
C VAL A 14 4.43 2.17 -5.42
N SER A 15 5.44 3.00 -5.64
CA SER A 15 6.67 3.01 -4.87
C SER A 15 6.66 4.19 -3.90
N LEU A 16 5.93 4.05 -2.78
CA LEU A 16 5.77 5.08 -1.75
C LEU A 16 5.91 4.46 -0.36
N SER A 17 6.83 4.98 0.45
CA SER A 17 6.93 4.66 1.88
C SER A 17 6.06 5.61 2.70
N THR A 18 5.36 5.06 3.68
CA THR A 18 4.50 5.75 4.65
C THR A 18 4.89 5.42 6.10
N ASP A 19 6.08 4.83 6.27
CA ASP A 19 6.59 4.26 7.53
C ASP A 19 6.83 5.30 8.65
N THR A 20 6.74 6.58 8.31
CA THR A 20 6.93 7.69 9.24
C THR A 20 5.69 8.01 10.08
N LEU A 21 4.51 7.42 9.79
CA LEU A 21 3.32 7.59 10.63
C LEU A 21 3.37 6.67 11.88
N SER A 22 4.13 7.15 12.86
CA SER A 22 4.12 6.82 14.29
C SER A 22 2.90 6.06 14.82
N ASN A 23 3.11 4.86 15.37
CA ASN A 23 2.26 4.11 16.33
C ASN A 23 0.77 3.89 16.05
N LEU A 24 0.23 4.46 14.96
CA LEU A 24 -1.14 4.28 14.49
C LEU A 24 -1.11 3.52 13.15
N SER A 25 -0.23 2.53 13.05
CA SER A 25 -0.12 1.60 11.91
C SER A 25 -1.31 0.63 11.94
N SER A 26 -2.53 1.16 11.80
CA SER A 26 -3.65 0.34 11.39
C SER A 26 -3.66 0.32 9.86
N TYR A 27 -3.82 -0.87 9.29
CA TYR A 27 -3.99 -1.06 7.84
C TYR A 27 -5.00 -0.07 7.22
N LEU A 28 -6.02 0.33 8.00
CA LEU A 28 -7.08 1.26 7.61
C LEU A 28 -6.65 2.73 7.57
N CYS A 29 -5.59 3.12 8.30
CA CYS A 29 -5.08 4.49 8.30
C CYS A 29 -4.05 4.75 7.19
N ASP A 30 -3.48 3.70 6.59
CA ASP A 30 -2.57 3.86 5.46
C ASP A 30 -3.33 4.21 4.18
N PRO A 31 -3.04 5.37 3.54
CA PRO A 31 -3.80 5.85 2.40
C PRO A 31 -3.63 4.97 1.16
N VAL A 32 -2.51 4.28 1.00
CA VAL A 32 -2.25 3.38 -0.13
C VAL A 32 -2.93 2.03 0.10
N ASN A 33 -2.98 1.52 1.33
CA ASN A 33 -3.72 0.30 1.67
C ASN A 33 -5.24 0.52 1.51
N MET A 34 -5.77 1.62 2.06
CA MET A 34 -7.19 1.96 1.90
C MET A 34 -7.56 2.11 0.42
N ARG A 35 -6.76 2.85 -0.36
CA ARG A 35 -7.02 3.02 -1.80
C ARG A 35 -6.78 1.74 -2.59
N GLY A 36 -5.87 0.88 -2.13
CA GLY A 36 -5.60 -0.43 -2.71
C GLY A 36 -6.77 -1.38 -2.56
N ASP A 37 -7.40 -1.42 -1.38
CA ASP A 37 -8.63 -2.18 -1.13
C ASP A 37 -9.76 -1.76 -2.07
N LEU A 38 -9.96 -0.45 -2.28
CA LEU A 38 -10.95 0.04 -3.24
C LEU A 38 -10.59 -0.34 -4.68
N ALA A 39 -9.33 -0.25 -5.08
CA ALA A 39 -8.88 -0.60 -6.42
C ALA A 39 -9.09 -2.09 -6.72
N ILE A 40 -8.83 -2.98 -5.75
CA ILE A 40 -9.05 -4.42 -5.89
C ILE A 40 -10.53 -4.74 -6.12
N LYS A 41 -11.44 -4.03 -5.43
CA LYS A 41 -12.90 -4.16 -5.65
C LYS A 41 -13.35 -3.75 -7.05
N GLU A 42 -12.55 -2.96 -7.76
CA GLU A 42 -12.77 -2.57 -9.16
C GLU A 42 -11.98 -3.45 -10.16
N ASN A 43 -11.45 -4.60 -9.73
CA ASN A 43 -10.61 -5.51 -10.52
C ASN A 43 -9.26 -4.93 -10.97
N ILE A 44 -8.69 -3.99 -10.19
CA ILE A 44 -7.40 -3.37 -10.47
C ILE A 44 -6.34 -3.93 -9.53
N VAL A 45 -5.25 -4.45 -10.08
CA VAL A 45 -4.13 -4.97 -9.28
C VAL A 45 -3.26 -3.81 -8.80
N VAL A 46 -2.92 -3.80 -7.51
CA VAL A 46 -2.02 -2.80 -6.92
C VAL A 46 -0.73 -3.45 -6.45
N CYS A 47 0.39 -3.06 -7.05
CA CYS A 47 1.72 -3.51 -6.68
C CYS A 47 2.40 -2.44 -5.83
N THR A 48 2.86 -2.80 -4.63
CA THR A 48 3.57 -1.89 -3.73
C THR A 48 4.96 -2.42 -3.39
N SER A 49 5.88 -1.50 -3.10
CA SER A 49 7.20 -1.85 -2.60
C SER A 49 7.15 -2.28 -1.14
N SER A 50 7.99 -3.26 -0.78
CA SER A 50 8.16 -3.77 0.58
C SER A 50 8.80 -2.76 1.56
N GLY A 51 9.44 -1.71 1.05
CA GLY A 51 10.34 -0.85 1.82
C GLY A 51 11.80 -1.32 1.74
N ASN A 52 12.72 -0.46 2.15
CA ASN A 52 14.17 -0.69 2.05
C ASN A 52 14.84 -0.91 3.41
N HIS A 53 14.07 -1.36 4.41
CA HIS A 53 14.52 -1.54 5.79
C HIS A 53 14.91 -3.01 6.09
N GLY A 54 15.51 -3.70 5.13
CA GLY A 54 15.79 -5.15 5.17
C GLY A 54 16.80 -5.63 6.22
N ASP A 55 17.28 -4.73 7.09
CA ASP A 55 18.30 -5.01 8.10
C ASP A 55 17.74 -5.77 9.31
N PHE A 56 16.42 -5.76 9.53
CA PHE A 56 15.77 -6.40 10.68
C PHE A 56 14.48 -7.12 10.29
N TYR A 57 14.02 -8.06 11.14
CA TYR A 57 12.69 -8.66 11.02
C TYR A 57 11.58 -7.63 11.29
N TYR A 58 10.41 -7.87 10.70
CA TYR A 58 9.20 -7.05 10.91
C TYR A 58 9.30 -5.59 10.41
N THR A 59 10.12 -5.35 9.39
CA THR A 59 10.35 -4.02 8.81
C THR A 59 9.56 -3.75 7.52
N LEU A 60 8.61 -4.63 7.19
CA LEU A 60 7.74 -4.45 6.03
C LEU A 60 6.85 -3.21 6.22
N SER A 61 6.95 -2.26 5.30
CA SER A 61 6.17 -1.02 5.34
C SER A 61 4.65 -1.22 5.27
N ARG A 62 4.21 -2.33 4.65
CA ARG A 62 2.82 -2.56 4.22
C ARG A 62 2.35 -4.00 4.41
N GLY A 63 3.14 -4.81 5.11
CA GLY A 63 2.80 -6.18 5.44
C GLY A 63 2.13 -6.27 6.81
N LEU A 64 1.27 -7.28 7.00
CA LEU A 64 0.93 -7.71 8.35
C LEU A 64 2.20 -8.34 8.95
N ALA A 65 2.84 -7.63 9.88
CA ALA A 65 3.76 -8.28 10.79
C ALA A 65 2.97 -9.33 11.60
N PRO A 66 3.48 -10.57 11.76
CA PRO A 66 2.91 -11.56 12.68
C PRO A 66 2.59 -11.00 14.08
#